data_AF-A0A220S3Y7-F1
#
_entry.id   AF-A0A220S3Y7-F1
#
_cell.length_a   1.000
_cell.length_b   1.000
_cell.length_c   1.000
_cell.angle_alpha   90.00
_cell.angle_beta   90.00
_cell.angle_gamma   90.00
#
_symmetry.space_group_name_H-M   'P 1'
#
loop_
_entity.id
_entity.type
_entity.pdbx_description
1 polymer ?
#
loop_
_entity_poly.entity_id
_entity_poly.type
_entity_poly.pdbx_seq_one_letter_code
_entity_poly.pdbx_strand_id
1 'polypeptide(L)'
;MTQNNKQKLVIKPKSIRVPQQFDTSFPVSEQSVFSDGYDWEAERKRLAAVAADGVDSSHPDAGALAVLAEHEMLLKQHILRQRIRNGQKRSRSLGSVNLDDYAVYLSEDKIFDEVGTLAGSEDAFELHTKQGIRIWEGKNDKKTHRWPGIRYGMALSGELVRAAKADNPFAHAELLAFETELDTVSGALAAETNKMQQMLEQYRATGIHIGVFANAQPVLIKTSAVRGYGFRLLQLLTAYDYLVRLAKTMGLKGLMSNTASNDVIHECGKKIRVLLQGLYTSAMKIRQIQSISRTTLLEDAVIAEKLGVAVANGVLSPLQEDVLLYRRMPAFTFVDTVIPPKRQSELYEAAVRFGLTEILSQEQLG
;
A
#
# COMPACT_ATOMS: atom_id res chain seq x y z
N MET A 1 3.24 -29.13 -10.14
CA MET A 1 2.79 -28.71 -11.48
C MET A 1 4.03 -28.41 -12.29
N THR A 2 4.29 -29.23 -13.31
CA THR A 2 5.47 -29.19 -14.16
C THR A 2 5.57 -27.83 -14.85
N GLN A 3 6.54 -26.99 -14.46
CA GLN A 3 6.93 -25.84 -15.25
C GLN A 3 7.35 -26.36 -16.62
N ASN A 4 6.53 -26.11 -17.63
CA ASN A 4 6.91 -26.35 -19.01
C ASN A 4 8.06 -25.37 -19.29
N ASN A 5 9.29 -25.88 -19.34
CA ASN A 5 10.52 -25.08 -19.44
C ASN A 5 10.69 -24.56 -20.88
N LYS A 6 9.72 -23.78 -21.35
CA LYS A 6 9.73 -23.17 -22.68
C LYS A 6 10.77 -22.04 -22.71
N GLN A 7 11.56 -22.00 -23.78
CA GLN A 7 12.48 -20.92 -24.04
C GLN A 7 11.69 -19.64 -24.39
N LYS A 8 11.93 -18.56 -23.63
CA LYS A 8 11.32 -17.26 -23.88
C LYS A 8 11.94 -16.61 -25.12
N LEU A 9 11.10 -16.12 -26.02
CA LEU A 9 11.53 -15.48 -27.26
C LEU A 9 10.76 -14.17 -27.48
N VAL A 10 11.49 -13.07 -27.63
CA VAL A 10 10.88 -11.77 -27.94
C VAL A 10 10.90 -11.54 -29.45
N ILE A 11 9.73 -11.39 -30.05
CA ILE A 11 9.55 -11.05 -31.47
C ILE A 11 8.71 -9.79 -31.56
N LYS A 12 9.25 -8.74 -32.17
CA LYS A 12 8.53 -7.47 -32.34
C LYS A 12 7.25 -7.69 -33.20
N PRO A 13 6.15 -6.98 -32.92
CA PRO A 13 4.95 -7.04 -33.73
C PRO A 13 5.24 -6.79 -35.22
N LYS A 14 4.55 -7.51 -36.11
CA LYS A 14 4.66 -7.39 -37.58
C LYS A 14 6.08 -7.51 -38.16
N SER A 15 7.01 -8.13 -37.42
CA SER A 15 8.41 -8.25 -37.85
C SER A 15 8.68 -9.42 -38.80
N ILE A 16 7.78 -10.41 -38.85
CA ILE A 16 7.85 -11.54 -39.78
C ILE A 16 7.11 -11.16 -41.06
N ARG A 17 7.84 -10.94 -42.15
CA ARG A 17 7.24 -10.62 -43.45
C ARG A 17 6.63 -11.86 -44.08
N VAL A 18 5.35 -11.75 -44.44
CA VAL A 18 4.60 -12.75 -45.20
C VAL A 18 4.62 -12.35 -46.68
N PRO A 19 5.29 -13.11 -47.55
CA PRO A 19 5.44 -12.76 -48.98
C PRO A 19 4.25 -13.20 -49.84
N GLN A 20 3.43 -14.14 -49.35
CA GLN A 20 2.33 -14.74 -50.08
C GLN A 20 1.01 -14.04 -49.76
N GLN A 21 0.14 -13.90 -50.76
CA GLN A 21 -1.26 -13.52 -50.56
C GLN A 21 -2.10 -14.80 -50.45
N PHE A 22 -2.97 -14.87 -49.44
CA PHE A 22 -3.89 -15.99 -49.25
C PHE A 22 -5.29 -15.55 -49.63
N ASP A 23 -5.97 -16.34 -50.47
CA ASP A 23 -7.36 -16.08 -50.88
C ASP A 23 -8.38 -16.47 -49.80
N THR A 24 -7.93 -17.15 -48.74
CA THR A 24 -8.77 -17.59 -47.62
C THR A 24 -8.82 -16.52 -46.54
N SER A 25 -10.00 -16.23 -45.99
CA SER A 25 -10.14 -15.32 -44.85
C SER A 25 -9.60 -15.97 -43.57
N PHE A 26 -8.79 -15.24 -42.81
CA PHE A 26 -8.14 -15.72 -41.58
C PHE A 26 -8.26 -14.70 -40.43
N PRO A 27 -8.15 -15.15 -39.17
CA PRO A 27 -8.20 -14.25 -38.01
C PRO A 27 -6.99 -13.32 -37.96
N VAL A 28 -7.24 -12.04 -37.67
CA VAL A 28 -6.22 -10.99 -37.59
C VAL A 28 -6.19 -10.41 -36.17
N SER A 29 -4.99 -10.20 -35.64
CA SER A 29 -4.73 -9.61 -34.34
C SER A 29 -3.71 -8.48 -34.44
N GLU A 30 -3.96 -7.36 -33.76
CA GLU A 30 -2.99 -6.27 -33.61
C GLU A 30 -1.70 -6.72 -32.92
N GLN A 31 -1.80 -7.80 -32.15
CA GLN A 31 -0.72 -8.42 -31.40
C GLN A 31 0.04 -9.49 -32.20
N SER A 32 -0.20 -9.60 -33.52
CA SER A 32 0.48 -10.57 -34.35
C SER A 32 1.95 -10.21 -34.62
N VAL A 33 2.79 -11.26 -34.67
CA VAL A 33 4.19 -11.18 -35.10
C VAL A 33 4.35 -11.09 -36.63
N PHE A 34 3.29 -11.43 -37.38
CA PHE A 34 3.28 -11.45 -38.84
C PHE A 34 2.81 -10.12 -39.45
N SER A 35 3.34 -9.78 -40.62
CA SER A 35 3.07 -8.49 -41.27
C SER A 35 1.63 -8.32 -41.76
N ASP A 36 0.95 -9.42 -42.09
CA ASP A 36 -0.46 -9.49 -42.48
C ASP A 36 -1.41 -9.55 -41.28
N GLY A 37 -0.85 -9.63 -40.07
CA GLY A 37 -1.59 -9.61 -38.81
C GLY A 37 -2.19 -10.96 -38.41
N TYR A 38 -1.81 -12.08 -39.03
CA TYR A 38 -2.35 -13.41 -38.74
C TYR A 38 -2.22 -13.82 -37.26
N ASP A 39 -3.33 -14.21 -36.62
CA ASP A 39 -3.33 -14.70 -35.23
C ASP A 39 -3.04 -16.20 -35.15
N TRP A 40 -1.75 -16.54 -35.21
CA TRP A 40 -1.32 -17.93 -35.26
C TRP A 40 -1.59 -18.72 -33.98
N GLU A 41 -1.62 -18.09 -32.80
CA GLU A 41 -1.81 -18.81 -31.52
C GLU A 41 -3.26 -19.24 -31.35
N ALA A 42 -4.20 -18.33 -31.64
CA ALA A 42 -5.62 -18.62 -31.61
C ALA A 42 -5.96 -19.69 -32.66
N GLU A 43 -5.40 -19.57 -33.87
CA GLU A 43 -5.70 -20.47 -34.97
C GLU A 43 -5.08 -21.86 -34.79
N ARG A 44 -3.85 -21.94 -34.25
CA ARG A 44 -3.22 -23.20 -33.87
C ARG A 44 -4.02 -23.94 -32.81
N LYS A 45 -4.62 -23.22 -31.85
CA LYS A 45 -5.49 -23.82 -30.82
C LYS A 45 -6.82 -24.29 -31.40
N ARG A 46 -7.43 -23.51 -32.31
CA ARG A 46 -8.68 -23.87 -33.01
C ARG A 46 -8.51 -25.13 -33.86
N LEU A 47 -7.42 -25.18 -34.62
CA LEU A 47 -7.13 -26.24 -35.60
C LEU A 47 -6.42 -27.46 -34.99
N ALA A 48 -6.02 -27.43 -33.72
CA ALA A 48 -5.30 -28.53 -33.06
C ALA A 48 -6.06 -29.88 -33.10
N ALA A 49 -7.39 -29.85 -32.91
CA ALA A 49 -8.21 -31.06 -32.98
C ALA A 49 -8.38 -31.56 -34.42
N VAL A 50 -8.58 -30.63 -35.36
CA VAL A 50 -8.79 -30.92 -36.79
C VAL A 50 -7.53 -31.48 -37.43
N ALA A 51 -6.34 -30.96 -37.09
CA ALA A 51 -5.06 -31.45 -37.59
C ALA A 51 -4.72 -32.88 -37.11
N ALA A 52 -5.25 -33.32 -35.97
CA ALA A 52 -4.99 -34.66 -35.43
C ALA A 52 -5.78 -35.77 -36.15
N ASP A 53 -6.94 -35.44 -36.71
CA ASP A 53 -7.86 -36.42 -37.31
C ASP A 53 -7.55 -36.75 -38.78
N GLY A 54 -6.57 -36.07 -39.40
CA GLY A 54 -6.13 -36.34 -40.78
C GLY A 54 -7.14 -35.86 -41.80
N VAL A 55 -6.87 -34.69 -42.38
CA VAL A 55 -7.85 -33.95 -43.18
C VAL A 55 -7.61 -34.14 -44.67
N ASP A 56 -8.64 -34.56 -45.41
CA ASP A 56 -8.61 -34.60 -46.88
C ASP A 56 -8.90 -33.20 -47.49
N SER A 57 -8.46 -33.00 -48.72
CA SER A 57 -8.58 -31.77 -49.51
C SER A 57 -10.00 -31.18 -49.64
N SER A 58 -11.04 -31.96 -49.30
CA SER A 58 -12.44 -31.54 -49.32
C SER A 58 -12.96 -30.97 -48.00
N HIS A 59 -12.15 -30.94 -46.93
CA HIS A 59 -12.60 -30.45 -45.63
C HIS A 59 -12.67 -28.92 -45.59
N PRO A 60 -13.68 -28.32 -44.93
CA PRO A 60 -13.85 -26.86 -44.85
C PRO A 60 -12.62 -26.11 -44.35
N ASP A 61 -11.88 -26.68 -43.40
CA ASP A 61 -10.68 -26.08 -42.80
C ASP A 61 -9.36 -26.41 -43.53
N ALA A 62 -9.38 -27.13 -44.67
CA ALA A 62 -8.16 -27.49 -45.38
C ALA A 62 -7.34 -26.26 -45.84
N GLY A 63 -8.03 -25.20 -46.27
CA GLY A 63 -7.39 -23.92 -46.60
C GLY A 63 -6.76 -23.24 -45.38
N ALA A 64 -7.44 -23.25 -44.22
CA ALA A 64 -6.92 -22.67 -42.99
C ALA A 64 -5.70 -23.43 -42.44
N LEU A 65 -5.65 -24.75 -42.59
CA LEU A 65 -4.48 -25.57 -42.25
C LEU A 65 -3.27 -25.25 -43.12
N ALA A 66 -3.47 -25.02 -44.42
CA ALA A 66 -2.39 -24.60 -45.33
C ALA A 66 -1.83 -23.23 -44.92
N VAL A 67 -2.71 -22.27 -44.60
CA VAL A 67 -2.31 -20.94 -44.09
C VAL A 67 -1.53 -21.08 -42.77
N LEU A 68 -2.00 -21.91 -41.83
CA LEU A 68 -1.31 -22.14 -40.56
C LEU A 68 0.09 -22.75 -40.77
N ALA A 69 0.22 -23.75 -41.65
CA ALA A 69 1.50 -24.41 -41.93
C ALA A 69 2.54 -23.45 -42.51
N GLU A 70 2.14 -22.56 -43.43
CA GLU A 70 3.00 -21.52 -43.99
C GLU A 70 3.48 -20.52 -42.93
N HIS A 71 2.57 -20.05 -42.07
CA HIS A 71 2.91 -19.13 -40.98
C HIS A 71 3.83 -19.78 -39.93
N GLU A 72 3.59 -21.05 -39.57
CA GLU A 72 4.50 -21.80 -38.70
C GLU A 72 5.89 -21.97 -39.33
N MET A 73 5.96 -22.21 -40.64
CA MET A 73 7.22 -22.30 -41.36
C MET A 73 7.99 -20.97 -41.33
N LEU A 74 7.31 -19.84 -41.54
CA LEU A 74 7.92 -18.50 -41.44
C LEU A 74 8.42 -18.20 -40.03
N LEU A 75 7.68 -18.59 -39.00
CA LEU A 75 8.09 -18.46 -37.61
C LEU A 75 9.31 -19.33 -37.29
N LYS A 76 9.32 -20.61 -37.73
CA LYS A 76 10.48 -21.51 -37.58
C LYS A 76 11.72 -20.95 -38.30
N GLN A 77 11.56 -20.40 -39.50
CA GLN A 77 12.64 -19.72 -40.22
C GLN A 77 13.16 -18.50 -39.45
N HIS A 78 12.26 -17.68 -38.89
CA HIS A 78 12.63 -16.51 -38.11
C HIS A 78 13.45 -16.90 -36.88
N ILE A 79 12.98 -17.89 -36.10
CA ILE A 79 13.68 -18.43 -34.93
C ILE A 79 15.05 -18.96 -35.32
N LEU A 80 15.14 -19.73 -36.41
CA LEU A 80 16.41 -20.28 -36.88
C LEU A 80 17.41 -19.18 -37.25
N ARG A 81 16.97 -18.13 -37.96
CA ARG A 81 17.80 -16.97 -38.30
C ARG A 81 18.30 -16.25 -37.04
N GLN A 82 17.45 -16.06 -36.05
CA GLN A 82 17.86 -15.46 -34.77
C GLN A 82 18.88 -16.34 -34.03
N ARG A 83 18.66 -17.66 -33.95
CA ARG A 83 19.61 -18.60 -33.33
C ARG A 83 20.99 -18.57 -34.03
N ILE A 84 21.03 -18.47 -35.36
CA ILE A 84 22.28 -18.34 -36.14
C ILE A 84 22.99 -17.03 -35.81
N ARG A 85 22.26 -15.91 -35.81
CA ARG A 85 22.81 -14.58 -35.48
C ARG A 85 23.38 -14.52 -34.07
N ASN A 86 22.73 -15.17 -33.11
CA ASN A 86 23.14 -15.18 -31.71
C ASN A 86 24.24 -16.23 -31.40
N GLY A 87 24.83 -16.87 -32.42
CA GLY A 87 25.91 -17.84 -32.26
C GLY A 87 25.49 -19.15 -31.57
N GLN A 88 24.20 -19.43 -31.45
CA GLN A 88 23.67 -20.45 -30.53
C GLN A 88 23.46 -21.86 -31.11
N LYS A 89 23.77 -22.21 -32.39
CA LYS A 89 23.74 -23.64 -32.81
C LYS A 89 24.54 -24.07 -34.06
N ARG A 90 24.85 -25.39 -34.04
CA ARG A 90 25.63 -26.23 -34.98
C ARG A 90 24.81 -26.92 -36.11
N SER A 91 23.49 -26.71 -36.22
CA SER A 91 22.64 -27.32 -37.28
C SER A 91 21.75 -26.28 -37.94
N ARG A 92 21.61 -26.36 -39.28
CA ARG A 92 20.87 -25.42 -40.14
C ARG A 92 19.51 -25.96 -40.61
N SER A 93 19.04 -27.08 -40.06
CA SER A 93 17.77 -27.70 -40.48
C SER A 93 16.56 -27.05 -39.80
N LEU A 94 15.51 -26.79 -40.59
CA LEU A 94 14.24 -26.25 -40.09
C LEU A 94 13.53 -27.20 -39.12
N GLY A 95 13.67 -28.52 -39.33
CA GLY A 95 13.09 -29.55 -38.47
C GLY A 95 13.66 -29.59 -37.04
N SER A 96 14.73 -28.83 -36.77
CA SER A 96 15.32 -28.69 -35.42
C SER A 96 14.65 -27.60 -34.56
N VAL A 97 13.62 -26.92 -35.08
CA VAL A 97 12.84 -25.90 -34.37
C VAL A 97 11.45 -26.48 -34.08
N ASN A 98 11.25 -26.92 -32.85
CA ASN A 98 9.91 -27.21 -32.34
C ASN A 98 9.31 -25.93 -31.73
N LEU A 99 8.13 -25.52 -32.18
CA LEU A 99 7.47 -24.30 -31.70
C LEU A 99 6.92 -24.48 -30.27
N ASP A 100 6.65 -25.72 -29.85
CA ASP A 100 6.16 -25.99 -28.48
C ASP A 100 7.20 -25.72 -27.40
N ASP A 101 8.47 -25.72 -27.77
CA ASP A 101 9.58 -25.36 -26.89
C ASP A 101 9.67 -23.85 -26.65
N TYR A 102 8.88 -23.03 -27.35
CA TYR A 102 8.95 -21.56 -27.29
C TYR A 102 7.70 -20.93 -26.68
N ALA A 103 7.93 -19.89 -25.90
CA ALA A 103 6.90 -18.90 -25.54
C ALA A 103 7.28 -17.58 -26.24
N VAL A 104 6.41 -17.12 -27.14
CA VAL A 104 6.64 -15.93 -27.97
C VAL A 104 6.02 -14.71 -27.29
N TYR A 105 6.83 -13.70 -27.01
CA TYR A 105 6.40 -12.44 -26.41
C TYR A 105 6.64 -11.29 -27.40
N LEU A 106 5.79 -10.28 -27.35
CA LEU A 106 5.87 -9.12 -28.27
C LEU A 106 6.85 -8.05 -27.80
N SER A 107 7.10 -8.00 -26.49
CA SER A 107 8.05 -7.10 -25.83
C SER A 107 8.61 -7.77 -24.58
N GLU A 108 9.70 -7.22 -24.06
CA GLU A 108 10.25 -7.62 -22.76
C GLU A 108 9.27 -7.30 -21.62
N ASP A 109 8.52 -6.20 -21.71
CA ASP A 109 7.52 -5.81 -20.70
C ASP A 109 6.43 -6.87 -20.52
N LYS A 110 5.96 -7.48 -21.61
CA LYS A 110 4.97 -8.57 -21.54
C LYS A 110 5.50 -9.84 -20.86
N ILE A 111 6.81 -10.00 -20.74
CA ILE A 111 7.40 -11.09 -19.95
C ILE A 111 7.13 -10.87 -18.46
N PHE A 112 7.08 -9.61 -18.02
CA PHE A 112 6.83 -9.26 -16.61
C PHE A 112 5.35 -9.35 -16.23
N ASP A 113 4.43 -9.28 -17.19
CA ASP A 113 2.99 -9.52 -16.94
C ASP A 113 2.72 -10.95 -16.43
N GLU A 114 3.62 -11.91 -16.68
CA GLU A 114 3.55 -13.27 -16.12
C GLU A 114 3.99 -13.36 -14.66
N VAL A 115 4.70 -12.35 -14.15
CA VAL A 115 5.14 -12.32 -12.76
C VAL A 115 3.92 -12.05 -11.90
N GLY A 116 3.51 -13.06 -11.13
CA GLY A 116 2.36 -12.96 -10.23
C GLY A 116 2.47 -11.77 -9.27
N THR A 117 1.32 -11.25 -8.86
CA THR A 117 1.26 -10.15 -7.89
C THR A 117 1.62 -10.63 -6.49
N LEU A 118 2.32 -9.78 -5.72
CA LEU A 118 2.61 -10.06 -4.31
C LEU A 118 1.29 -10.10 -3.53
N ALA A 119 0.92 -11.29 -3.03
CA ALA A 119 -0.22 -11.45 -2.14
C ALA A 119 0.19 -11.19 -0.67
N GLY A 120 -0.67 -10.52 0.10
CA GLY A 120 -0.42 -10.23 1.51
C GLY A 120 -0.53 -11.48 2.40
N SER A 121 0.29 -11.55 3.45
CA SER A 121 0.16 -12.54 4.53
C SER A 121 -1.04 -12.24 5.44
N GLU A 122 -1.63 -13.28 6.03
CA GLU A 122 -2.49 -13.11 7.21
C GLU A 122 -1.61 -12.71 8.38
N ASP A 123 -1.59 -11.42 8.72
CA ASP A 123 -0.86 -10.94 9.89
C ASP A 123 -1.66 -11.26 11.17
N ALA A 124 -0.95 -11.60 12.24
CA ALA A 124 -1.55 -11.83 13.54
C ALA A 124 -0.62 -11.32 14.65
N PHE A 125 -1.21 -10.95 15.78
CA PHE A 125 -0.48 -10.52 16.96
C PHE A 125 -1.16 -11.03 18.23
N GLU A 126 -0.41 -11.04 19.33
CA GLU A 126 -0.85 -11.56 20.62
C GLU A 126 -0.96 -10.46 21.67
N LEU A 127 -1.99 -10.54 22.51
CA LEU A 127 -2.15 -9.70 23.70
C LEU A 127 -2.20 -10.56 24.95
N HIS A 128 -1.36 -10.25 25.92
CA HIS A 128 -1.33 -10.96 27.19
C HIS A 128 -2.19 -10.31 28.27
N THR A 129 -2.48 -9.02 28.17
CA THR A 129 -3.09 -8.27 29.27
C THR A 129 -4.52 -7.81 28.98
N LYS A 130 -5.37 -7.81 30.02
CA LYS A 130 -6.71 -7.21 29.96
C LYS A 130 -6.65 -5.72 29.61
N GLN A 131 -5.58 -5.03 30.02
CA GLN A 131 -5.32 -3.63 29.69
C GLN A 131 -5.12 -3.43 28.18
N GLY A 132 -4.26 -4.24 27.55
CA GLY A 132 -4.05 -4.24 26.10
C GLY A 132 -5.35 -4.53 25.34
N ILE A 133 -6.08 -5.57 25.75
CA ILE A 133 -7.37 -5.92 25.13
C ILE A 133 -8.38 -4.77 25.22
N ARG A 134 -8.43 -4.06 26.36
CA ARG A 134 -9.29 -2.88 26.50
C ARG A 134 -8.90 -1.76 25.53
N ILE A 135 -7.60 -1.47 25.38
CA ILE A 135 -7.12 -0.46 24.41
C ILE A 135 -7.43 -0.87 22.97
N TRP A 136 -7.34 -2.17 22.66
CA TRP A 136 -7.71 -2.70 21.34
C TRP A 136 -9.18 -2.48 21.00
N GLU A 137 -10.09 -2.90 21.89
CA GLU A 137 -11.54 -2.83 21.65
C GLU A 137 -12.12 -1.42 21.85
N GLY A 138 -11.53 -0.65 22.77
CA GLY A 138 -12.09 0.63 23.20
C GLY A 138 -13.27 0.47 24.15
N LYS A 139 -14.03 1.56 24.31
CA LYS A 139 -15.28 1.53 25.08
C LYS A 139 -16.37 2.25 24.32
N ASN A 140 -17.42 1.52 23.96
CA ASN A 140 -18.59 2.04 23.27
C ASN A 140 -19.87 1.86 24.11
N ASP A 141 -19.86 2.46 25.29
CA ASP A 141 -21.03 2.44 26.20
C ASP A 141 -21.67 3.83 26.21
N LYS A 142 -22.99 3.90 25.99
CA LYS A 142 -23.76 5.14 25.98
C LYS A 142 -23.89 5.76 27.37
N LYS A 143 -23.78 4.96 28.44
CA LYS A 143 -23.97 5.42 29.83
C LYS A 143 -22.70 5.95 30.48
N THR A 144 -21.54 5.75 29.84
CA THR A 144 -20.24 6.15 30.39
C THR A 144 -19.37 6.82 29.32
N HIS A 145 -18.17 7.26 29.70
CA HIS A 145 -17.24 7.90 28.75
C HIS A 145 -16.86 6.94 27.62
N ARG A 146 -17.29 7.27 26.40
CA ARG A 146 -16.93 6.57 25.16
C ARG A 146 -15.53 6.98 24.73
N TRP A 147 -14.74 6.00 24.28
CA TRP A 147 -13.45 6.27 23.65
C TRP A 147 -13.14 5.20 22.60
N PRO A 148 -12.57 5.60 21.45
CA PRO A 148 -12.24 4.70 20.36
C PRO A 148 -11.10 3.74 20.73
N GLY A 149 -11.25 2.47 20.39
CA GLY A 149 -10.17 1.48 20.48
C GLY A 149 -9.24 1.54 19.28
N ILE A 150 -8.07 0.89 19.38
CA ILE A 150 -7.09 0.83 18.29
C ILE A 150 -7.68 0.20 17.02
N ARG A 151 -8.52 -0.84 17.15
CA ARG A 151 -9.19 -1.46 16.00
C ARG A 151 -9.96 -0.41 15.16
N TYR A 152 -10.68 0.49 15.82
CA TYR A 152 -11.40 1.56 15.15
C TYR A 152 -10.47 2.69 14.71
N GLY A 153 -9.46 3.04 15.51
CA GLY A 153 -8.42 4.01 15.17
C GLY A 153 -7.70 3.67 13.85
N MET A 154 -7.45 2.40 13.58
CA MET A 154 -6.88 1.96 12.29
C MET A 154 -7.77 2.29 11.09
N ALA A 155 -9.09 2.17 11.23
CA ALA A 155 -10.02 2.55 10.16
C ALA A 155 -10.06 4.08 9.97
N LEU A 156 -10.06 4.82 11.08
CA LEU A 156 -10.08 6.29 11.08
C LEU A 156 -8.80 6.89 10.47
N SER A 157 -7.63 6.35 10.78
CA SER A 157 -6.38 6.80 10.14
C SER A 157 -6.40 6.50 8.63
N GLY A 158 -6.97 5.36 8.22
CA GLY A 158 -7.20 5.07 6.80
C GLY A 158 -8.14 6.06 6.12
N GLU A 159 -9.16 6.59 6.80
CA GLU A 159 -10.02 7.66 6.29
C GLU A 159 -9.25 8.96 6.08
N LEU A 160 -8.46 9.40 7.07
CA LEU A 160 -7.62 10.59 6.95
C LEU A 160 -6.61 10.46 5.81
N VAL A 161 -5.97 9.30 5.66
CA VAL A 161 -5.07 9.01 4.53
C VAL A 161 -5.78 9.17 3.20
N ARG A 162 -6.99 8.61 3.04
CA ARG A 162 -7.75 8.76 1.80
C ARG A 162 -8.11 10.21 1.50
N ALA A 163 -8.51 10.96 2.52
CA ALA A 163 -8.83 12.38 2.35
C ALA A 163 -7.57 13.21 2.00
N ALA A 164 -6.44 12.96 2.65
CA ALA A 164 -5.17 13.62 2.32
C ALA A 164 -4.72 13.30 0.90
N LYS A 165 -4.87 12.05 0.44
CA LYS A 165 -4.61 11.63 -0.95
C LYS A 165 -5.53 12.30 -1.96
N ALA A 166 -6.76 12.63 -1.56
CA ALA A 166 -7.70 13.40 -2.37
C ALA A 166 -7.40 14.92 -2.35
N ASP A 167 -6.17 15.31 -2.02
CA ASP A 167 -5.68 16.68 -1.94
C ASP A 167 -6.40 17.57 -0.90
N ASN A 168 -6.96 16.98 0.16
CA ASN A 168 -7.56 17.76 1.24
C ASN A 168 -6.46 18.32 2.17
N PRO A 169 -6.27 19.66 2.24
CA PRO A 169 -5.16 20.25 3.02
C PRO A 169 -5.36 20.12 4.54
N PHE A 170 -6.60 20.13 5.03
CA PHE A 170 -6.89 19.94 6.45
C PHE A 170 -6.67 18.48 6.87
N ALA A 171 -7.08 17.52 6.03
CA ALA A 171 -6.81 16.12 6.30
C ALA A 171 -5.30 15.82 6.31
N HIS A 172 -4.54 16.48 5.43
CA HIS A 172 -3.08 16.41 5.43
C HIS A 172 -2.52 16.98 6.76
N ALA A 173 -2.91 18.18 7.17
CA ALA A 173 -2.45 18.78 8.42
C ALA A 173 -2.78 17.92 9.66
N GLU A 174 -4.01 17.42 9.76
CA GLU A 174 -4.45 16.55 10.86
C GLU A 174 -3.69 15.21 10.88
N LEU A 175 -3.29 14.69 9.72
CA LEU A 175 -2.50 13.46 9.64
C LEU A 175 -1.07 13.66 10.17
N LEU A 176 -0.44 14.82 9.89
CA LEU A 176 0.88 15.19 10.42
C LEU A 176 0.85 15.48 11.92
N ALA A 177 -0.23 16.10 12.40
CA ALA A 177 -0.45 16.28 13.84
C ALA A 177 -0.58 14.92 14.54
N PHE A 178 -1.37 14.00 13.98
CA PHE A 178 -1.52 12.65 14.48
C PHE A 178 -0.19 11.88 14.49
N GLU A 179 0.64 12.00 13.46
CA GLU A 179 1.99 11.42 13.43
C GLU A 179 2.85 11.88 14.61
N THR A 180 2.87 13.20 14.82
CA THR A 180 3.68 13.82 15.87
C THR A 180 3.21 13.37 17.26
N GLU A 181 1.89 13.32 17.48
CA GLU A 181 1.32 12.83 18.74
C GLU A 181 1.59 11.32 18.92
N LEU A 182 1.49 10.52 17.86
CA LEU A 182 1.79 9.09 17.88
C LEU A 182 3.24 8.82 18.25
N ASP A 183 4.20 9.58 17.69
CA ASP A 183 5.62 9.50 18.05
C ASP A 183 5.85 9.91 19.51
N THR A 184 5.20 10.98 19.96
CA THR A 184 5.28 11.47 21.35
C THR A 184 4.79 10.41 22.34
N VAL A 185 3.63 9.81 22.09
CA VAL A 185 3.07 8.77 22.96
C VAL A 185 3.95 7.51 22.92
N SER A 186 4.43 7.12 21.74
CA SER A 186 5.34 5.98 21.58
C SER A 186 6.64 6.18 22.38
N GLY A 187 7.23 7.38 22.30
CA GLY A 187 8.42 7.76 23.06
C GLY A 187 8.20 7.73 24.58
N ALA A 188 7.04 8.21 25.06
CA ALA A 188 6.70 8.16 26.48
C ALA A 188 6.58 6.71 27.00
N LEU A 189 5.96 5.82 26.23
CA LEU A 189 5.88 4.40 26.58
C LEU A 189 7.25 3.72 26.57
N ALA A 190 8.08 4.04 25.58
CA ALA A 190 9.44 3.52 25.49
C ALA A 190 10.30 3.97 26.67
N ALA A 191 10.19 5.22 27.11
CA ALA A 191 10.93 5.73 28.27
C ALA A 191 10.60 4.96 29.56
N GLU A 192 9.32 4.76 29.88
CA GLU A 192 8.91 3.99 31.06
C GLU A 192 9.29 2.50 30.94
N THR A 193 9.19 1.93 29.74
CA THR A 193 9.61 0.55 29.46
C THR A 193 11.10 0.37 29.71
N ASN A 194 11.92 1.27 29.15
CA ASN A 194 13.39 1.23 29.28
C ASN A 194 13.81 1.40 30.74
N LYS A 195 13.16 2.30 31.48
CA LYS A 195 13.42 2.48 32.92
C LYS A 195 13.21 1.19 33.70
N MET A 196 12.09 0.50 33.48
CA MET A 196 11.82 -0.77 34.17
C MET A 196 12.77 -1.89 33.71
N GLN A 197 13.10 -1.96 32.42
CA GLN A 197 14.07 -2.93 31.91
C GLN A 197 15.47 -2.73 32.50
N GLN A 198 15.92 -1.48 32.63
CA GLN A 198 17.20 -1.16 33.27
C GLN A 198 17.24 -1.63 34.73
N MET A 199 16.15 -1.46 35.48
CA MET A 199 16.05 -1.99 36.84
C MET A 199 16.18 -3.51 36.86
N LEU A 200 15.51 -4.23 35.95
CA LEU A 200 15.66 -5.69 35.85
C LEU A 200 17.10 -6.10 35.52
N GLU A 201 17.79 -5.36 34.65
CA GLU A 201 19.17 -5.64 34.27
C GLU A 201 20.16 -5.43 35.43
N GLN A 202 19.91 -4.44 36.29
CA GLN A 202 20.71 -4.24 37.52
C GLN A 202 20.69 -5.47 38.43
N TYR A 203 19.56 -6.16 38.55
CA TYR A 203 19.46 -7.42 39.31
C TYR A 203 20.07 -8.61 38.55
N ARG A 204 19.99 -8.60 37.21
CA ARG A 204 20.68 -9.62 36.41
C ARG A 204 22.19 -9.59 36.64
N ALA A 205 22.77 -8.40 36.76
CA ALA A 205 24.19 -8.22 37.06
C ALA A 205 24.61 -8.80 38.43
N THR A 206 23.68 -8.95 39.37
CA THR A 206 23.93 -9.59 40.68
C THR A 206 23.66 -11.10 40.67
N GLY A 207 23.34 -11.68 39.51
CA GLY A 207 23.01 -13.09 39.33
C GLY A 207 21.52 -13.43 39.50
N ILE A 208 20.65 -12.44 39.71
CA ILE A 208 19.20 -12.66 39.88
C ILE A 208 18.50 -12.47 38.54
N HIS A 209 18.07 -13.59 37.93
CA HIS A 209 17.35 -13.57 36.67
C HIS A 209 15.83 -13.42 36.88
N ILE A 210 15.29 -12.24 36.57
CA ILE A 210 13.85 -11.95 36.71
C ILE A 210 13.18 -12.02 35.33
N GLY A 211 12.32 -13.02 35.13
CA GLY A 211 11.50 -13.14 33.93
C GLY A 211 10.27 -12.22 33.96
N VAL A 212 9.94 -11.60 32.83
CA VAL A 212 8.72 -10.80 32.66
C VAL A 212 7.51 -11.72 32.59
N PHE A 213 6.49 -11.46 33.41
CA PHE A 213 5.29 -12.29 33.44
C PHE A 213 4.62 -12.36 32.07
N ALA A 214 4.14 -13.54 31.71
CA ALA A 214 3.37 -13.80 30.51
C ALA A 214 2.04 -14.44 30.89
N ASN A 215 0.98 -14.10 30.17
CA ASN A 215 -0.24 -14.88 30.23
C ASN A 215 0.01 -16.23 29.55
N ALA A 216 -0.37 -17.33 30.22
CA ALA A 216 -0.24 -18.69 29.68
C ALA A 216 -1.10 -18.94 28.44
N GLN A 217 -2.18 -18.16 28.27
CA GLN A 217 -3.06 -18.21 27.11
C GLN A 217 -3.29 -16.80 26.58
N PRO A 218 -2.32 -16.23 25.83
CA PRO A 218 -2.50 -14.93 25.20
C PRO A 218 -3.62 -14.97 24.17
N VAL A 219 -4.27 -13.82 23.96
CA VAL A 219 -5.31 -13.69 22.95
C VAL A 219 -4.65 -13.43 21.60
N LEU A 220 -4.76 -14.40 20.68
CA LEU A 220 -4.33 -14.25 19.30
C LEU A 220 -5.38 -13.50 18.49
N ILE A 221 -4.99 -12.39 17.88
CA ILE A 221 -5.86 -11.55 17.05
C ILE A 221 -5.32 -11.56 15.63
N LYS A 222 -6.14 -12.08 14.70
CA LYS A 222 -5.87 -12.00 13.26
C LYS A 222 -6.27 -10.62 12.75
N THR A 223 -5.40 -10.03 11.92
CA THR A 223 -5.66 -8.75 11.26
C THR A 223 -5.52 -8.89 9.75
N SER A 224 -6.48 -8.32 9.02
CA SER A 224 -6.41 -8.27 7.56
C SER A 224 -5.61 -7.05 7.12
N ALA A 225 -4.55 -7.27 6.32
CA ALA A 225 -3.81 -6.27 5.54
C ALA A 225 -3.56 -4.93 6.26
N VAL A 226 -2.81 -4.96 7.36
CA VAL A 226 -2.50 -3.77 8.14
C VAL A 226 -1.37 -2.98 7.49
N ARG A 227 -1.59 -1.69 7.22
CA ARG A 227 -0.63 -0.84 6.49
C ARG A 227 -0.48 0.54 7.12
N GLY A 228 0.68 1.17 6.91
CA GLY A 228 0.97 2.55 7.32
C GLY A 228 0.66 2.82 8.80
N TYR A 229 -0.15 3.85 9.05
CA TYR A 229 -0.58 4.21 10.42
C TYR A 229 -1.31 3.11 11.18
N GLY A 230 -2.03 2.23 10.48
CA GLY A 230 -2.67 1.09 11.12
C GLY A 230 -1.63 0.17 11.77
N PHE A 231 -0.48 -0.02 11.12
CA PHE A 231 0.62 -0.83 11.66
C PHE A 231 1.32 -0.13 12.82
N ARG A 232 1.55 1.18 12.71
CA ARG A 232 2.12 1.98 13.80
C ARG A 232 1.24 1.96 15.07
N LEU A 233 -0.07 1.98 14.91
CA LEU A 233 -1.01 1.82 16.03
C LEU A 233 -0.95 0.42 16.64
N LEU A 234 -0.76 -0.64 15.83
CA LEU A 234 -0.52 -1.98 16.37
C LEU A 234 0.80 -2.06 17.16
N GLN A 235 1.87 -1.44 16.67
CA GLN A 235 3.14 -1.38 17.40
C GLN A 235 2.97 -0.68 18.76
N LEU A 236 2.23 0.42 18.80
CA LEU A 236 1.91 1.13 20.03
C LEU A 236 1.11 0.24 21.00
N LEU A 237 0.13 -0.53 20.50
CA LEU A 237 -0.65 -1.46 21.28
C LEU A 237 0.22 -2.55 21.93
N THR A 238 1.07 -3.19 21.14
CA THR A 238 1.94 -4.27 21.63
C THR A 238 2.99 -3.75 22.60
N ALA A 239 3.50 -2.53 22.37
CA ALA A 239 4.39 -1.85 23.32
C ALA A 239 3.69 -1.59 24.66
N TYR A 240 2.43 -1.14 24.63
CA TYR A 240 1.64 -0.96 25.84
C TYR A 240 1.36 -2.28 26.57
N ASP A 241 1.00 -3.35 25.84
CA ASP A 241 0.77 -4.67 26.44
C ASP A 241 2.03 -5.18 27.16
N TYR A 242 3.19 -5.01 26.54
CA TYR A 242 4.48 -5.36 27.15
C TYR A 242 4.81 -4.48 28.37
N LEU A 243 4.60 -3.16 28.29
CA LEU A 243 4.77 -2.24 29.41
C LEU A 243 3.91 -2.65 30.61
N VAL A 244 2.65 -3.06 30.39
CA VAL A 244 1.77 -3.52 31.47
C VAL A 244 2.30 -4.79 32.12
N ARG A 245 2.84 -5.74 31.33
CA ARG A 245 3.47 -6.96 31.86
C ARG A 245 4.68 -6.61 32.72
N LEU A 246 5.53 -5.70 32.26
CA LEU A 246 6.67 -5.19 33.02
C LEU A 246 6.23 -4.54 34.33
N ALA A 247 5.35 -3.54 34.29
CA ALA A 247 4.90 -2.82 35.47
C ALA A 247 4.30 -3.76 36.54
N LYS A 248 3.52 -4.77 36.11
CA LYS A 248 3.02 -5.80 37.02
C LYS A 248 4.10 -6.71 37.58
N THR A 249 5.09 -7.08 36.76
CA THR A 249 6.26 -7.85 37.21
C THR A 249 7.02 -7.08 38.28
N MET A 250 7.29 -5.79 38.04
CA MET A 250 7.97 -4.92 39.00
C MET A 250 7.24 -4.83 40.34
N GLY A 251 5.92 -4.63 40.31
CA GLY A 251 5.10 -4.52 41.52
C GLY A 251 5.06 -5.82 42.32
N LEU A 252 4.80 -6.95 41.66
CA LEU A 252 4.73 -8.27 42.32
C LEU A 252 6.08 -8.77 42.85
N LYS A 253 7.18 -8.37 42.22
CA LYS A 253 8.54 -8.69 42.70
C LYS A 253 9.05 -7.69 43.76
N GLY A 254 8.25 -6.68 44.12
CA GLY A 254 8.63 -5.67 45.10
C GLY A 254 9.70 -4.68 44.61
N LEU A 255 9.95 -4.61 43.30
CA LEU A 255 10.90 -3.67 42.70
C LEU A 255 10.31 -2.27 42.53
N MET A 256 8.98 -2.18 42.51
CA MET A 256 8.20 -0.95 42.52
C MET A 256 7.04 -1.12 43.50
N SER A 257 6.52 -0.02 44.05
CA SER A 257 5.28 -0.08 44.83
C SER A 257 4.10 -0.41 43.92
N ASN A 258 3.05 -1.03 44.48
CA ASN A 258 1.82 -1.29 43.75
C ASN A 258 1.18 -0.01 43.19
N THR A 259 1.29 1.11 43.92
CA THR A 259 0.81 2.42 43.45
C THR A 259 1.59 2.87 42.21
N ALA A 260 2.92 2.91 42.29
CA ALA A 260 3.77 3.32 41.17
C ALA A 260 3.56 2.46 39.92
N SER A 261 3.46 1.13 40.09
CA SER A 261 3.14 0.22 38.98
C SER A 261 1.79 0.51 38.33
N ASN A 262 0.75 0.79 39.15
CA ASN A 262 -0.58 1.11 38.63
C ASN A 262 -0.63 2.49 37.98
N ASP A 263 0.10 3.47 38.51
CA ASP A 263 0.17 4.83 37.97
C ASP A 263 0.78 4.82 36.57
N VAL A 264 1.90 4.09 36.38
CA VAL A 264 2.53 3.89 35.06
C VAL A 264 1.53 3.30 34.05
N ILE A 265 0.80 2.25 34.45
CA ILE A 265 -0.22 1.61 33.59
C ILE A 265 -1.35 2.60 33.25
N HIS A 266 -1.79 3.38 34.23
CA HIS A 266 -2.89 4.33 34.08
C HIS A 266 -2.52 5.49 33.15
N GLU A 267 -1.39 6.13 33.41
CA GLU A 267 -0.92 7.30 32.66
C GLU A 267 -0.57 6.96 31.22
N CYS A 268 0.17 5.87 30.99
CA CYS A 268 0.47 5.42 29.62
C CYS A 268 -0.81 5.04 28.87
N GLY A 269 -1.74 4.34 29.54
CA GLY A 269 -3.03 4.01 28.94
C GLY A 269 -3.88 5.25 28.64
N LYS A 270 -3.81 6.28 29.49
CA LYS A 270 -4.51 7.56 29.29
C LYS A 270 -3.98 8.29 28.06
N LYS A 271 -2.66 8.36 27.87
CA LYS A 271 -2.04 8.98 26.68
C LYS A 271 -2.53 8.34 25.38
N ILE A 272 -2.60 7.00 25.32
CA ILE A 272 -3.15 6.31 24.13
C ILE A 272 -4.62 6.66 23.90
N ARG A 273 -5.43 6.72 24.97
CA ARG A 273 -6.86 7.08 24.84
C ARG A 273 -7.04 8.51 24.33
N VAL A 274 -6.21 9.45 24.79
CA VAL A 274 -6.23 10.84 24.31
C VAL A 274 -5.87 10.91 22.82
N LEU A 275 -4.78 10.25 22.41
CA LEU A 275 -4.37 10.15 21.00
C LEU A 275 -5.50 9.61 20.11
N LEU A 276 -6.13 8.50 20.51
CA LEU A 276 -7.22 7.91 19.74
C LEU A 276 -8.46 8.80 19.70
N GLN A 277 -8.74 9.53 20.78
CA GLN A 277 -9.83 10.51 20.82
C GLN A 277 -9.53 11.72 19.92
N GLY A 278 -8.28 12.17 19.85
CA GLY A 278 -7.80 13.17 18.89
C GLY A 278 -8.06 12.71 17.47
N LEU A 279 -7.55 11.53 17.11
CA LEU A 279 -7.75 10.92 15.79
C LEU A 279 -9.23 10.80 15.40
N TYR A 280 -10.09 10.38 16.33
CA TYR A 280 -11.54 10.34 16.10
C TYR A 280 -12.11 11.72 15.78
N THR A 281 -11.72 12.72 16.57
CA THR A 281 -12.21 14.10 16.40
C THR A 281 -11.75 14.66 15.05
N SER A 282 -10.49 14.47 14.67
CA SER A 282 -9.95 14.83 13.37
C SER A 282 -10.73 14.18 12.23
N ALA A 283 -10.95 12.86 12.30
CA ALA A 283 -11.72 12.15 11.28
C ALA A 283 -13.18 12.68 11.17
N MET A 284 -13.83 12.99 12.29
CA MET A 284 -15.19 13.55 12.27
C MET A 284 -15.22 14.95 11.64
N LYS A 285 -14.23 15.81 11.91
CA LYS A 285 -14.09 17.12 11.26
C LYS A 285 -13.93 16.95 9.75
N ILE A 286 -13.00 16.10 9.32
CA ILE A 286 -12.72 15.86 7.90
C ILE A 286 -13.92 15.27 7.16
N ARG A 287 -14.75 14.45 7.82
CA ARG A 287 -16.01 13.94 7.23
C ARG A 287 -16.97 15.06 6.80
N GLN A 288 -16.93 16.22 7.44
CA GLN A 288 -17.78 17.36 7.08
C GLN A 288 -17.23 18.15 5.88
N ILE A 289 -15.95 17.98 5.54
CA ILE A 289 -15.24 18.73 4.50
C ILE A 289 -14.53 17.81 3.50
N GLN A 290 -15.06 16.61 3.25
CA GLN A 290 -14.37 15.60 2.43
C GLN A 290 -14.08 16.05 0.99
N SER A 291 -14.95 16.88 0.41
CA SER A 291 -14.84 17.33 -0.97
C SER A 291 -13.92 18.54 -1.18
N ILE A 292 -13.28 19.03 -0.11
CA ILE A 292 -12.39 20.18 -0.19
C ILE A 292 -11.00 19.75 -0.66
N SER A 293 -10.50 20.40 -1.71
CA SER A 293 -9.12 20.31 -2.16
C SER A 293 -8.42 21.67 -2.12
N ARG A 294 -7.09 21.72 -2.35
CA ARG A 294 -6.38 23.00 -2.48
C ARG A 294 -6.87 23.81 -3.68
N THR A 295 -7.30 23.14 -4.75
CA THR A 295 -7.96 23.81 -5.89
C THR A 295 -9.25 24.49 -5.46
N THR A 296 -10.07 23.85 -4.63
CA THR A 296 -11.29 24.47 -4.08
C THR A 296 -10.97 25.73 -3.28
N LEU A 297 -9.89 25.71 -2.47
CA LEU A 297 -9.48 26.90 -1.71
C LEU A 297 -9.05 28.07 -2.60
N LEU A 298 -8.48 27.78 -3.77
CA LEU A 298 -8.01 28.78 -4.72
C LEU A 298 -9.14 29.34 -5.60
N GLU A 299 -10.10 28.50 -6.00
CA GLU A 299 -11.09 28.83 -7.02
C GLU A 299 -12.48 29.15 -6.46
N ASP A 300 -12.84 28.67 -5.26
CA ASP A 300 -14.14 28.92 -4.62
C ASP A 300 -13.98 29.78 -3.36
N ALA A 301 -14.10 31.10 -3.56
CA ALA A 301 -14.01 32.09 -2.48
C ALA A 301 -15.09 31.91 -1.39
N VAL A 302 -16.29 31.43 -1.75
CA VAL A 302 -17.40 31.28 -0.80
C VAL A 302 -17.11 30.12 0.16
N ILE A 303 -16.58 29.02 -0.37
CA ILE A 303 -16.16 27.89 0.45
C ILE A 303 -14.93 28.28 1.29
N ALA A 304 -13.94 28.95 0.71
CA ALA A 304 -12.75 29.40 1.44
C ALA A 304 -13.09 30.32 2.61
N GLU A 305 -14.01 31.28 2.43
CA GLU A 305 -14.47 32.17 3.50
C GLU A 305 -15.17 31.39 4.63
N LYS A 306 -16.04 30.42 4.30
CA LYS A 306 -16.70 29.56 5.29
C LYS A 306 -15.69 28.74 6.10
N LEU A 307 -14.66 28.21 5.44
CA LEU A 307 -13.59 27.48 6.11
C LEU A 307 -12.75 28.41 7.00
N GLY A 308 -12.53 29.65 6.57
CA GLY A 308 -11.90 30.70 7.39
C GLY A 308 -12.65 30.98 8.68
N VAL A 309 -13.98 31.12 8.60
CA VAL A 309 -14.84 31.26 9.78
C VAL A 309 -14.75 30.03 10.69
N ALA A 310 -14.67 28.82 10.11
CA ALA A 310 -14.49 27.60 10.89
C ALA A 310 -13.13 27.53 11.60
N VAL A 311 -12.07 28.05 10.97
CA VAL A 311 -10.74 28.21 11.60
C VAL A 311 -10.79 29.25 12.72
N ALA A 312 -11.38 30.42 12.47
CA ALA A 312 -11.52 31.49 13.47
C ALA A 312 -12.32 31.05 14.71
N ASN A 313 -13.31 30.18 14.53
CA ASN A 313 -14.11 29.62 15.62
C ASN A 313 -13.45 28.40 16.31
N GLY A 314 -12.23 28.00 15.90
CA GLY A 314 -11.51 26.86 16.47
C GLY A 314 -12.07 25.49 16.12
N VAL A 315 -12.97 25.41 15.12
CA VAL A 315 -13.51 24.14 14.63
C VAL A 315 -12.45 23.41 13.81
N LEU A 316 -11.77 24.13 12.92
CA LEU A 316 -10.63 23.64 12.15
C LEU A 316 -9.33 24.24 12.68
N SER A 317 -8.26 23.46 12.62
CA SER A 317 -6.92 23.94 12.91
C SER A 317 -6.43 24.81 11.72
N PRO A 318 -5.76 25.95 11.96
CA PRO A 318 -5.14 26.71 10.90
C PRO A 318 -4.13 25.86 10.11
N LEU A 319 -3.99 26.14 8.82
CA LEU A 319 -3.06 25.45 7.94
C LEU A 319 -1.66 26.07 8.03
N GLN A 320 -0.66 25.23 8.22
CA GLN A 320 0.74 25.63 8.09
C GLN A 320 1.11 25.80 6.62
N GLU A 321 1.98 26.77 6.32
CA GLU A 321 2.41 27.08 4.95
C GLU A 321 3.04 25.85 4.27
N ASP A 322 3.90 25.13 4.98
CA ASP A 322 4.58 23.95 4.48
C ASP A 322 3.60 22.83 4.08
N VAL A 323 2.51 22.66 4.82
CA VAL A 323 1.44 21.72 4.48
C VAL A 323 0.64 22.22 3.29
N LEU A 324 0.21 23.49 3.30
CA LEU A 324 -0.56 24.07 2.19
C LEU A 324 0.19 23.97 0.86
N LEU A 325 1.51 24.15 0.89
CA LEU A 325 2.38 24.17 -0.29
C LEU A 325 3.11 22.85 -0.56
N TYR A 326 2.66 21.74 0.03
CA TYR A 326 3.19 20.39 -0.22
C TYR A 326 4.68 20.21 0.15
N ARG A 327 5.25 21.09 0.98
CA ARG A 327 6.66 21.03 1.40
C ARG A 327 6.89 20.01 2.51
N ARG A 328 5.87 19.77 3.33
CA ARG A 328 5.85 18.71 4.34
C ARG A 328 4.88 17.63 3.91
N MET A 329 5.30 16.38 4.04
CA MET A 329 4.54 15.19 3.61
C MET A 329 4.41 14.20 4.75
N PRO A 330 3.30 13.45 4.85
CA PRO A 330 3.14 12.40 5.85
C PRO A 330 4.05 11.21 5.50
N ALA A 331 4.61 10.56 6.51
CA ALA A 331 5.63 9.52 6.33
C ALA A 331 5.13 8.30 5.54
N PHE A 332 3.85 7.95 5.66
CA PHE A 332 3.28 6.73 5.07
C PHE A 332 2.25 7.00 3.98
N THR A 333 2.14 8.24 3.50
CA THR A 333 1.17 8.63 2.48
C THR A 333 1.80 9.57 1.48
N PHE A 334 1.76 9.19 0.20
CA PHE A 334 2.06 10.10 -0.88
C PHE A 334 0.82 10.95 -1.19
N VAL A 335 0.96 12.27 -1.18
CA VAL A 335 -0.07 13.24 -1.58
C VAL A 335 0.36 13.83 -2.91
N ASP A 336 -0.47 13.67 -3.94
CA ASP A 336 -0.17 14.16 -5.29
C ASP A 336 -0.14 15.70 -5.30
N THR A 337 0.87 16.28 -5.94
CA THR A 337 0.98 17.72 -6.11
C THR A 337 0.09 18.17 -7.28
N VAL A 338 -1.17 18.52 -6.97
CA VAL A 338 -2.15 18.93 -7.99
C VAL A 338 -1.93 20.37 -8.45
N ILE A 339 -1.59 21.27 -7.52
CA ILE A 339 -1.34 22.69 -7.84
C ILE A 339 0.11 22.88 -8.32
N PRO A 340 0.32 23.42 -9.54
CA PRO A 340 1.67 23.59 -10.08
C PRO A 340 2.44 24.67 -9.28
N PRO A 341 3.79 24.59 -9.22
CA PRO A 341 4.61 25.51 -8.43
C PRO A 341 4.36 26.99 -8.70
N LYS A 342 4.04 27.35 -9.97
CA LYS A 342 3.75 28.73 -10.36
C LYS A 342 2.49 29.32 -9.72
N ARG A 343 1.51 28.49 -9.33
CA ARG A 343 0.24 28.90 -8.71
C ARG A 343 0.23 28.71 -7.20
N GLN A 344 1.31 28.20 -6.61
CA GLN A 344 1.40 28.00 -5.16
C GLN A 344 1.42 29.33 -4.39
N SER A 345 2.02 30.38 -4.96
CA SER A 345 1.96 31.74 -4.40
C SER A 345 0.52 32.28 -4.35
N GLU A 346 -0.25 32.10 -5.43
CA GLU A 346 -1.68 32.48 -5.48
C GLU A 346 -2.50 31.73 -4.41
N LEU A 347 -2.24 30.43 -4.24
CA LEU A 347 -2.88 29.60 -3.21
C LEU A 347 -2.60 30.12 -1.81
N TYR A 348 -1.33 30.46 -1.52
CA TYR A 348 -0.96 31.00 -0.22
C TYR A 348 -1.62 32.35 0.05
N GLU A 349 -1.58 33.28 -0.90
CA GLU A 349 -2.23 34.59 -0.79
C GLU A 349 -3.74 34.47 -0.59
N ALA A 350 -4.40 33.57 -1.32
CA ALA A 350 -5.82 33.27 -1.13
C ALA A 350 -6.10 32.72 0.28
N ALA A 351 -5.29 31.76 0.74
CA ALA A 351 -5.45 31.18 2.07
C ALA A 351 -5.27 32.20 3.20
N VAL A 352 -4.29 33.10 3.08
CA VAL A 352 -4.08 34.22 4.01
C VAL A 352 -5.28 35.17 3.97
N ARG A 353 -5.74 35.55 2.77
CA ARG A 353 -6.89 36.45 2.60
C ARG A 353 -8.15 35.94 3.29
N PHE A 354 -8.39 34.64 3.24
CA PHE A 354 -9.56 34.00 3.85
C PHE A 354 -9.33 33.53 5.30
N GLY A 355 -8.17 33.81 5.90
CA GLY A 355 -7.88 33.44 7.30
C GLY A 355 -7.75 31.93 7.53
N LEU A 356 -7.25 31.19 6.53
CA LEU A 356 -7.05 29.74 6.60
C LEU A 356 -5.69 29.35 7.21
N THR A 357 -4.73 30.27 7.24
CA THR A 357 -3.36 30.03 7.73
C THR A 357 -3.15 30.60 9.12
N GLU A 358 -2.11 30.13 9.81
CA GLU A 358 -1.62 30.80 11.02
C GLU A 358 -1.22 32.25 10.67
N ILE A 359 -1.67 33.22 11.45
CA ILE A 359 -1.14 34.58 11.36
C ILE A 359 0.22 34.53 12.05
N LEU A 360 1.30 34.60 11.28
CA LEU A 360 2.63 34.79 11.86
C LEU A 360 2.62 36.12 12.61
N SER A 361 2.55 36.06 13.94
CA SER A 361 2.88 37.19 14.80
C SER A 361 4.28 37.66 14.42
N GLN A 362 4.46 38.97 14.20
CA GLN A 362 5.70 39.60 13.72
C GLN A 362 6.97 39.28 14.56
N GLU A 363 6.85 38.59 15.70
CA GLU A 363 7.96 38.16 16.54
C GLU A 363 8.77 36.96 15.99
N GLN A 364 8.30 36.25 14.96
CA GLN A 364 9.03 35.12 14.36
C GLN A 364 9.80 35.46 13.07
N LEU A 365 9.82 36.73 12.67
CA LEU A 365 10.56 37.25 11.51
C LEU A 365 11.69 38.23 11.89
N GLY A 366 12.07 38.28 13.17
CA GLY A 366 13.13 39.14 13.71
C GLY A 366 14.42 38.38 14.00
#